data_AF-A0A6A5U509-F1
#
_entry.id   AF-A0A6A5U509-F1
#
_cell.length_a   1.000
_cell.length_b   1.000
_cell.length_c   1.000
_cell.angle_alpha   90.00
_cell.angle_beta   90.00
_cell.angle_gamma   90.00
#
_symmetry.space_group_name_H-M   'P 1'
#
loop_
_entity.id
_entity.type
_entity.pdbx_description
1 polymer ?
#
loop_
_entity_poly.entity_id
_entity_poly.type
_entity_poly.pdbx_seq_one_letter_code
_entity_poly.pdbx_strand_id
1 'polypeptide(L)'
;MTLPSSLLALILMALPTLSAASPQPALVSDDYMHLMPRNTLFFRQVSDLQAFTQNLGGFSASPITNSGDTKRPFSVDGDTFTDFQSAAQRSCDNQFQKCSQAANRGGNKGDLKVQDCDEQKNDCNSAQKNAKAQDFSQGAASTNIGPDPQFPDFDLICDA
;
A
#
# COMPACT_ATOMS: atom_id res chain seq x y z
N MET A 1 6.73 2.42 -68.16
CA MET A 1 6.04 3.34 -67.24
C MET A 1 6.53 3.06 -65.84
N THR A 2 7.60 3.75 -65.43
CA THR A 2 8.26 3.59 -64.14
C THR A 2 7.60 4.53 -63.13
N LEU A 3 7.01 3.99 -62.06
CA LEU A 3 6.45 4.78 -60.97
C LEU A 3 7.56 5.60 -60.28
N PRO A 4 7.31 6.86 -59.88
CA PRO A 4 8.30 7.69 -59.22
C PRO A 4 8.57 7.17 -57.80
N SER A 5 9.86 7.02 -57.46
CA SER A 5 10.37 6.55 -56.16
C SER A 5 9.95 7.41 -54.95
N SER A 6 9.27 8.52 -55.18
CA SER A 6 8.81 9.46 -54.15
C SER A 6 7.56 8.97 -53.38
N LEU A 7 6.82 7.98 -53.91
CA LEU A 7 5.63 7.46 -53.21
C LEU A 7 5.93 6.36 -52.19
N LEU A 8 7.11 5.73 -52.22
CA LEU A 8 7.43 4.62 -51.33
C LEU A 8 7.79 5.07 -49.90
N ALA A 9 8.17 6.34 -49.73
CA ALA A 9 8.62 6.87 -48.43
C ALA A 9 7.46 7.26 -47.49
N LEU A 10 6.23 7.40 -47.99
CA LEU A 10 5.08 7.80 -47.15
C LEU A 10 4.34 6.64 -46.45
N ILE A 11 4.66 5.38 -46.78
CA ILE A 11 3.93 4.22 -46.24
C ILE A 11 4.54 3.69 -44.92
N LEU A 12 5.75 4.12 -44.54
CA LEU A 12 6.46 3.61 -43.36
C LEU A 12 6.14 4.36 -42.03
N MET A 13 5.32 5.41 -42.04
CA MET A 13 4.99 6.19 -40.82
C MET A 13 3.63 5.87 -40.20
N ALA A 14 2.90 4.88 -40.72
CA ALA A 14 1.54 4.55 -40.25
C ALA A 14 1.42 3.14 -39.65
N LEU A 15 2.52 2.53 -39.20
CA LEU A 15 2.41 1.40 -38.29
C LEU A 15 2.27 1.96 -36.86
N PRO A 16 1.11 1.80 -36.20
CA PRO A 16 1.06 2.02 -34.76
C PRO A 16 2.10 1.08 -34.16
N THR A 17 3.09 1.63 -33.47
CA THR A 17 3.93 0.84 -32.58
C THR A 17 2.99 0.26 -31.52
N LEU A 18 2.52 -0.97 -31.75
CA LEU A 18 1.99 -1.80 -30.67
C LEU A 18 3.17 -2.09 -29.75
N SER A 19 3.52 -1.13 -28.90
CA SER A 19 4.17 -1.42 -27.63
C SER A 19 3.19 -2.28 -26.85
N ALA A 20 3.32 -3.60 -26.98
CA ALA A 20 2.74 -4.51 -26.01
C ALA A 20 3.40 -4.15 -24.67
N ALA A 21 2.72 -3.35 -23.87
CA ALA A 21 3.07 -3.22 -22.46
C ALA A 21 3.06 -4.63 -21.91
N SER A 22 4.19 -5.07 -21.35
CA SER A 22 4.28 -6.34 -20.64
C SER A 22 3.11 -6.42 -19.64
N PRO A 23 2.37 -7.53 -19.58
CA PRO A 23 1.27 -7.66 -18.64
C PRO A 23 1.80 -7.42 -17.22
N GLN A 24 1.11 -6.57 -16.45
CA GLN A 24 1.46 -6.33 -15.06
C GLN A 24 1.36 -7.66 -14.29
N PRO A 25 2.32 -7.96 -13.39
CA PRO A 25 2.22 -9.11 -12.49
C PRO A 25 0.87 -9.18 -11.79
N ALA A 26 0.36 -10.40 -11.54
CA ALA A 26 -0.92 -10.57 -10.87
C ALA A 26 -0.84 -10.08 -9.42
N LEU A 27 -1.91 -9.41 -8.95
CA LEU A 27 -2.10 -9.10 -7.54
C LEU A 27 -2.58 -10.34 -6.81
N VAL A 28 -1.91 -10.69 -5.71
CA VAL A 28 -2.22 -11.88 -4.94
C VAL A 28 -2.33 -11.49 -3.48
N SER A 29 -3.47 -11.86 -2.87
CA SER A 29 -3.67 -11.74 -1.42
C SER A 29 -2.75 -12.72 -0.69
N ASP A 30 -2.34 -12.37 0.53
CA ASP A 30 -1.50 -13.19 1.40
C ASP A 30 -1.99 -14.64 1.52
N ASP A 31 -3.30 -14.81 1.61
CA ASP A 31 -3.93 -16.12 1.73
C ASP A 31 -3.66 -17.03 0.53
N TYR A 32 -3.39 -16.49 -0.66
CA TYR A 32 -3.16 -17.26 -1.88
C TYR A 32 -1.68 -17.34 -2.28
N MET A 33 -0.78 -16.74 -1.50
CA MET A 33 0.64 -16.72 -1.83
C MET A 33 1.26 -18.11 -1.86
N HIS A 34 0.80 -19.00 -0.99
CA HIS A 34 1.26 -20.38 -0.94
C HIS A 34 0.85 -21.21 -2.18
N LEU A 35 -0.09 -20.73 -3.00
CA LEU A 35 -0.54 -21.38 -4.23
C LEU A 35 0.17 -20.87 -5.48
N MET A 36 0.96 -19.79 -5.37
CA MET A 36 1.65 -19.24 -6.52
C MET A 36 2.80 -20.16 -6.97
N PRO A 37 2.95 -20.40 -8.29
CA PRO A 37 4.06 -21.22 -8.77
C PRO A 37 5.39 -20.59 -8.41
N ARG A 38 6.36 -21.44 -8.04
CA ARG A 38 7.75 -21.02 -7.78
C ARG A 38 8.30 -20.23 -8.97
N ASN A 39 9.14 -19.23 -8.67
CA ASN A 39 9.80 -18.34 -9.64
C ASN A 39 8.82 -17.48 -10.47
N THR A 40 7.59 -17.30 -10.00
CA THR A 40 6.62 -16.38 -10.61
C THR A 40 6.65 -15.04 -9.90
N LEU A 41 6.78 -13.96 -10.66
CA LEU A 41 6.64 -12.60 -10.13
C LEU A 41 5.15 -12.28 -9.97
N PHE A 42 4.78 -11.80 -8.79
CA PHE A 42 3.46 -11.31 -8.45
C PHE A 42 3.57 -10.06 -7.58
N PHE A 43 2.48 -9.33 -7.46
CA PHE A 43 2.37 -8.23 -6.52
C PHE A 43 1.61 -8.73 -5.28
N ARG A 44 2.17 -8.50 -4.09
CA ARG A 44 1.49 -8.82 -2.84
C ARG A 44 0.46 -7.74 -2.53
N GLN A 45 -0.80 -8.11 -2.35
CA GLN A 45 -1.83 -7.18 -1.91
C GLN A 45 -1.58 -6.75 -0.47
N VAL A 46 -1.56 -5.45 -0.22
CA VAL A 46 -1.38 -4.91 1.13
C VAL A 46 -2.63 -5.20 1.99
N SER A 47 -2.43 -5.86 3.12
CA SER A 47 -3.53 -6.20 4.05
C SER A 47 -3.93 -5.04 4.97
N ASP A 48 -2.99 -4.12 5.25
CA ASP A 48 -3.18 -2.94 6.08
C ASP A 48 -2.56 -1.71 5.40
N LEU A 49 -3.40 -0.74 5.03
CA LEU A 49 -2.95 0.52 4.41
C LEU A 49 -2.46 1.57 5.44
N GLN A 50 -2.43 1.24 6.74
CA GLN A 50 -1.89 2.12 7.76
C GLN A 50 -0.35 2.14 7.76
N ALA A 51 0.24 3.18 7.18
CA ALA A 51 1.69 3.35 7.04
C ALA A 51 2.39 3.99 8.27
N PHE A 52 1.65 4.55 9.23
CA PHE A 52 2.23 5.22 10.40
C PHE A 52 2.51 4.22 11.52
N THR A 53 3.77 4.14 11.95
CA THR A 53 4.25 3.11 12.89
C THR A 53 4.56 3.63 14.30
N GLN A 54 4.65 4.96 14.50
CA GLN A 54 4.92 5.53 15.83
C GLN A 54 3.70 5.36 16.74
N ASN A 55 3.93 5.14 18.02
CA ASN A 55 2.89 4.73 18.97
C ASN A 55 3.14 5.28 20.39
N LEU A 56 3.13 6.61 20.55
CA LEU A 56 3.23 7.28 21.84
C LEU A 56 2.21 6.70 22.84
N GLY A 57 2.69 6.40 24.05
CA GLY A 57 1.88 5.74 25.08
C GLY A 57 1.54 4.26 24.79
N GLY A 58 2.14 3.65 23.77
CA GLY A 58 1.94 2.25 23.40
C GLY A 58 0.70 1.98 22.52
N PHE A 59 0.10 3.02 21.95
CA PHE A 59 -1.10 2.88 21.13
C PHE A 59 -0.77 3.08 19.65
N SER A 60 -0.87 2.01 18.86
CA SER A 60 -0.74 2.09 17.40
C SER A 60 -2.02 2.60 16.74
N ALA A 61 -1.88 3.18 15.55
CA ALA A 61 -3.01 3.49 14.68
C ALA A 61 -3.73 2.20 14.27
N SER A 62 -5.03 2.31 14.05
CA SER A 62 -5.88 1.13 13.81
C SER A 62 -5.74 0.69 12.35
N PRO A 63 -5.69 -0.60 12.03
CA PRO A 63 -5.42 -1.05 10.66
C PRO A 63 -6.52 -0.59 9.70
N ILE A 64 -6.15 -0.26 8.48
CA ILE A 64 -7.05 0.07 7.37
C ILE A 64 -7.11 -1.16 6.46
N THR A 65 -8.15 -1.96 6.65
CA THR A 65 -8.31 -3.27 6.00
C THR A 65 -9.36 -3.24 4.90
N ASN A 66 -9.35 -4.25 4.03
CA ASN A 66 -10.37 -4.40 3.00
C ASN A 66 -11.67 -4.91 3.64
N SER A 67 -12.77 -4.18 3.48
CA SER A 67 -14.08 -4.55 4.03
C SER A 67 -14.78 -5.68 3.27
N GLY A 68 -14.37 -5.95 2.03
CA GLY A 68 -15.06 -6.83 1.08
C GLY A 68 -16.26 -6.18 0.37
N ASP A 69 -16.68 -4.97 0.76
CA ASP A 69 -17.74 -4.22 0.08
C ASP A 69 -17.13 -3.24 -0.93
N THR A 70 -17.40 -3.46 -2.22
CA THR A 70 -16.88 -2.61 -3.31
C THR A 70 -17.37 -1.16 -3.25
N LYS A 71 -18.48 -0.87 -2.55
CA LYS A 71 -18.98 0.49 -2.35
C LYS A 71 -18.31 1.20 -1.16
N ARG A 72 -17.78 0.43 -0.21
CA ARG A 72 -17.15 0.95 1.02
C ARG A 72 -15.90 0.13 1.34
N PRO A 73 -14.88 0.13 0.48
CA PRO A 73 -13.83 -0.88 0.47
C PRO A 73 -12.90 -0.82 1.68
N PHE A 74 -12.89 0.27 2.45
CA PHE A 74 -12.00 0.44 3.60
C PHE A 74 -12.74 0.13 4.89
N SER A 75 -12.08 -0.56 5.83
CA SER A 75 -12.58 -0.88 7.17
C SER A 75 -11.55 -0.53 8.24
N VAL A 76 -11.99 0.16 9.30
CA VAL A 76 -11.17 0.53 10.46
C VAL A 76 -11.98 0.24 11.73
N ASP A 77 -11.53 -0.72 12.53
CA ASP A 77 -12.21 -1.15 13.76
C ASP A 77 -13.71 -1.47 13.57
N GLY A 78 -14.10 -1.95 12.38
CA GLY A 78 -15.48 -2.29 12.01
C GLY A 78 -16.29 -1.16 11.36
N ASP A 79 -15.81 0.09 11.42
CA ASP A 79 -16.37 1.18 10.63
C ASP A 79 -15.90 1.06 9.17
N THR A 80 -16.79 1.18 8.20
CA THR A 80 -16.43 1.14 6.78
C THR A 80 -16.39 2.53 6.15
N PHE A 81 -15.64 2.74 5.07
CA PHE A 81 -15.48 4.04 4.41
C PHE A 81 -15.46 3.90 2.89
N THR A 82 -15.91 4.94 2.20
CA THR A 82 -15.94 5.03 0.73
C THR A 82 -14.58 5.39 0.13
N ASP A 83 -13.73 6.08 0.90
CA ASP A 83 -12.45 6.59 0.47
C ASP A 83 -11.37 6.38 1.55
N PHE A 84 -10.13 6.25 1.08
CA PHE A 84 -8.97 6.01 1.92
C PHE A 84 -8.71 7.12 2.91
N GLN A 85 -8.87 8.39 2.49
CA GLN A 85 -8.59 9.54 3.34
C GLN A 85 -9.45 9.53 4.62
N SER A 86 -10.74 9.24 4.49
CA SER A 86 -11.67 9.14 5.62
C SER A 86 -11.31 7.97 6.55
N ALA A 87 -10.94 6.82 5.99
CA ALA A 87 -10.47 5.67 6.78
C ALA A 87 -9.15 5.96 7.50
N ALA A 88 -8.20 6.58 6.81
CA ALA A 88 -6.91 7.00 7.35
C ALA A 88 -7.08 7.98 8.52
N GLN A 89 -7.95 8.97 8.35
CA GLN A 89 -8.27 9.91 9.42
C GLN A 89 -8.89 9.17 10.62
N ARG A 90 -9.86 8.27 10.39
CA ARG A 90 -10.45 7.45 11.47
C ARG A 90 -9.39 6.66 12.23
N SER A 91 -8.46 6.04 11.51
CA SER A 91 -7.36 5.26 12.09
C SER A 91 -6.47 6.10 13.01
N CYS A 92 -6.08 7.30 12.56
CA CYS A 92 -5.29 8.24 13.35
C CYS A 92 -6.10 8.83 14.53
N ASP A 93 -7.38 9.11 14.35
CA ASP A 93 -8.26 9.59 15.41
C ASP A 93 -8.45 8.53 16.50
N ASN A 94 -8.56 7.26 16.14
CA ASN A 94 -8.62 6.15 17.10
C ASN A 94 -7.33 6.04 17.91
N GLN A 95 -6.16 6.26 17.28
CA GLN A 95 -4.87 6.34 17.98
C GLN A 95 -4.84 7.47 19.00
N PHE A 96 -5.21 8.68 18.55
CA PHE A 96 -5.26 9.86 19.39
C PHE A 96 -6.19 9.68 20.59
N GLN A 97 -7.38 9.10 20.38
CA GLN A 97 -8.33 8.86 21.47
C GLN A 97 -7.74 7.93 22.53
N LYS A 98 -7.07 6.84 22.12
CA LYS A 98 -6.41 5.91 23.06
C LYS A 98 -5.24 6.60 23.79
N CYS A 99 -4.38 7.31 23.07
CA CYS A 99 -3.25 8.06 23.63
C CYS A 99 -3.71 9.14 24.62
N SER A 100 -4.65 10.00 24.22
CA SER A 100 -5.14 11.10 25.04
C SER A 100 -5.89 10.61 26.27
N GLN A 101 -6.64 9.51 26.18
CA GLN A 101 -7.24 8.87 27.36
C GLN A 101 -6.18 8.37 28.34
N ALA A 102 -5.09 7.77 27.85
CA ALA A 102 -3.98 7.34 28.70
C ALA A 102 -3.24 8.52 29.34
N ALA A 103 -2.97 9.58 28.58
CA ALA A 103 -2.40 10.82 29.08
C ALA A 103 -3.27 11.43 30.20
N ASN A 104 -4.58 11.52 29.98
CA ASN A 104 -5.53 12.02 30.97
C ASN A 104 -5.58 11.15 32.23
N ARG A 105 -5.58 9.82 32.09
CA ARG A 105 -5.49 8.88 33.23
C ARG A 105 -4.20 9.05 34.02
N GLY A 106 -3.09 9.35 33.34
CA GLY A 106 -1.81 9.68 33.94
C GLY A 106 -1.74 11.06 34.59
N GLY A 107 -2.81 11.87 34.49
CA GLY A 107 -2.85 13.23 35.00
C GLY A 107 -2.18 14.26 34.10
N ASN A 108 -2.00 13.95 32.81
CA ASN A 108 -1.48 14.85 31.77
C ASN A 108 -0.13 15.50 32.15
N LYS A 109 0.80 14.68 32.63
CA LYS A 109 2.10 15.09 33.18
C LYS A 109 3.20 14.13 32.76
N GLY A 110 4.46 14.56 32.91
CA GLY A 110 5.62 13.78 32.47
C GLY A 110 5.69 13.69 30.94
N ASP A 111 6.09 12.53 30.43
CA ASP A 111 6.40 12.29 29.00
C ASP A 111 5.18 11.88 28.15
N LEU A 112 3.99 11.86 28.75
CA LEU A 112 2.74 11.53 28.04
C LEU A 112 1.68 12.59 28.33
N LYS A 113 1.58 13.58 27.44
CA LYS A 113 0.55 14.62 27.49
C LYS A 113 -0.39 14.53 26.29
N VAL A 114 -1.59 15.07 26.46
CA VAL A 114 -2.58 15.15 25.39
C VAL A 114 -2.07 15.95 24.19
N GLN A 115 -1.22 16.97 24.43
CA GLN A 115 -0.59 17.74 23.36
C GLN A 115 0.33 16.85 22.50
N ASP A 116 1.17 16.02 23.12
CA ASP A 116 2.06 15.10 22.41
C ASP A 116 1.26 14.07 21.58
N CYS A 117 0.10 13.64 22.10
CA CYS A 117 -0.83 12.80 21.34
C CYS A 117 -1.42 13.51 20.11
N ASP A 118 -1.71 14.82 20.21
CA ASP A 118 -2.22 15.61 19.08
C ASP A 118 -1.13 15.81 18.01
N GLU A 119 0.11 16.06 18.43
CA GLU A 119 1.28 16.11 17.55
C GLU A 119 1.44 14.77 16.81
N GLN A 120 1.38 13.65 17.53
CA GLN A 120 1.37 12.32 16.92
C GLN A 120 0.23 12.13 15.91
N LYS A 121 -0.99 12.63 16.21
CA LYS A 121 -2.13 12.54 15.28
C LYS A 121 -1.85 13.32 13.98
N ASN A 122 -1.21 14.48 14.07
CA ASN A 122 -0.84 15.28 12.91
C ASN A 122 0.20 14.55 12.05
N ASP A 123 1.19 13.92 12.69
CA ASP A 123 2.20 13.11 12.01
C ASP A 123 1.58 11.86 11.35
N CYS A 124 0.66 11.19 12.04
CA CYS A 124 -0.11 10.06 11.49
C CYS A 124 -0.87 10.46 10.23
N ASN A 125 -1.62 11.58 10.29
CA ASN A 125 -2.35 12.10 9.13
C ASN A 125 -1.41 12.50 7.99
N SER A 126 -0.23 13.05 8.30
CA SER A 126 0.79 13.40 7.31
C SER A 126 1.38 12.16 6.63
N ALA A 127 1.73 11.13 7.41
CA ALA A 127 2.24 9.86 6.88
C ALA A 127 1.22 9.19 5.96
N GLN A 128 -0.06 9.19 6.36
CA GLN A 128 -1.16 8.64 5.56
C GLN A 128 -1.36 9.35 4.22
N LYS A 129 -1.26 10.68 4.18
CA LYS A 129 -1.32 11.45 2.93
C LYS A 129 -0.19 11.08 1.96
N ASN A 130 0.95 10.66 2.48
CA ASN A 130 2.13 10.27 1.71
C ASN A 130 2.29 8.73 1.58
N ALA A 131 1.27 7.95 1.97
CA ALA A 131 1.32 6.50 1.89
C ALA A 131 1.46 6.05 0.43
N LYS A 132 2.36 5.09 0.19
CA LYS A 132 2.61 4.54 -1.16
C LYS A 132 1.42 3.74 -1.69
N ALA A 133 0.67 3.09 -0.81
CA ALA A 133 -0.55 2.37 -1.13
C ALA A 133 -1.74 3.06 -0.46
N GLN A 134 -2.73 3.47 -1.26
CA GLN A 134 -3.96 4.12 -0.80
C GLN A 134 -5.22 3.35 -1.24
N ASP A 135 -5.02 2.19 -1.85
CA ASP A 135 -6.08 1.29 -2.27
C ASP A 135 -5.58 -0.16 -2.18
N PHE A 136 -6.49 -1.12 -2.27
CA PHE A 136 -6.18 -2.55 -2.22
C PHE A 136 -5.87 -3.15 -3.60
N SER A 137 -5.73 -2.32 -4.64
CA SER A 137 -5.36 -2.69 -6.00
C SER A 137 -3.88 -2.41 -6.31
N GLN A 138 -3.18 -1.67 -5.46
CA GLN A 138 -1.74 -1.47 -5.52
C GLN A 138 -1.09 -2.56 -4.68
N GLY A 139 -0.29 -3.42 -5.30
CA GLY A 139 0.49 -4.42 -4.56
C GLY A 139 1.96 -4.03 -4.46
N ALA A 140 2.61 -4.47 -3.39
CA ALA A 140 4.03 -4.26 -3.22
C ALA A 140 4.77 -5.05 -4.29
N ALA A 141 5.60 -4.36 -5.08
CA ALA A 141 6.52 -4.98 -6.01
C ALA A 141 7.52 -5.82 -5.22
N SER A 142 7.49 -7.12 -5.42
CA SER A 142 8.44 -8.02 -4.80
C SER A 142 9.61 -8.24 -5.74
N THR A 143 10.84 -7.94 -5.31
CA THR A 143 12.06 -8.21 -6.07
C THR A 143 12.67 -9.53 -5.64
N ASN A 144 13.07 -10.36 -6.61
CA ASN A 144 13.82 -11.58 -6.36
C ASN A 144 15.31 -11.23 -6.28
N ILE A 145 15.93 -11.44 -5.11
CA ILE A 145 17.35 -11.15 -4.86
C ILE A 145 18.24 -12.38 -4.98
N GLY A 146 17.69 -13.50 -5.44
CA GLY A 146 18.38 -14.76 -5.66
C GLY A 146 18.19 -15.78 -4.53
N PRO A 147 18.90 -16.92 -4.60
CA PRO A 147 18.72 -18.04 -3.69
C PRO A 147 19.06 -17.70 -2.23
N ASP A 148 18.28 -18.23 -1.28
CA ASP A 148 18.58 -18.16 0.15
C ASP A 148 19.91 -18.89 0.45
N PRO A 149 20.87 -18.24 1.15
CA PRO A 149 22.17 -18.83 1.47
C PRO A 149 22.12 -20.11 2.32
N GLN A 150 21.07 -20.29 3.12
CA GLN A 150 20.85 -21.45 3.98
C GLN A 150 19.95 -22.50 3.32
N PHE A 151 19.06 -22.08 2.40
CA PHE A 151 18.15 -22.95 1.68
C PHE A 151 18.14 -22.63 0.18
N PRO A 152 19.14 -23.12 -0.60
CA PRO A 152 19.34 -22.75 -2.00
C PRO A 152 18.18 -23.09 -2.95
N ASP A 153 17.24 -23.93 -2.49
CA ASP A 153 16.02 -24.30 -3.22
C ASP A 153 14.90 -23.25 -3.11
N PHE A 154 15.08 -22.20 -2.30
CA PHE A 154 14.14 -21.10 -2.10
C PHE A 154 14.80 -19.78 -2.47
N ASP A 155 14.12 -18.97 -3.29
CA ASP A 155 14.57 -17.62 -3.59
C ASP A 155 14.14 -16.65 -2.48
N LEU A 156 15.02 -15.72 -2.14
CA LEU A 156 14.73 -14.62 -1.24
C LEU A 156 13.98 -13.53 -2.00
N ILE A 157 12.84 -13.12 -1.44
CA ILE A 157 11.96 -12.10 -2.02
C ILE A 157 11.92 -10.89 -1.07
N CYS A 158 12.24 -9.70 -1.57
CA CYS A 158 12.15 -8.44 -0.82
C CYS A 158 11.04 -7.55 -1.36
N ASP A 159 10.35 -6.83 -0.48
CA ASP A 159 9.49 -5.71 -0.86
C ASP A 159 10.38 -4.57 -1.42
N ALA A 160 10.01 -4.01 -2.57
CA ALA A 160 10.77 -2.94 -3.25
C ALA A 160 10.41 -1.51 -2.80
#